data_AF-R9J9A0-F1
#
_entry.id   AF-R9J9A0-F1
#
_cell.length_a   1.000
_cell.length_b   1.000
_cell.length_c   1.000
_cell.angle_alpha   90.00
_cell.angle_beta   90.00
_cell.angle_gamma   90.00
#
_symmetry.space_group_name_H-M   'P 1'
#
loop_
_entity.id
_entity.type
_entity.pdbx_description
1 polymer ?
#
loop_
_entity_poly.entity_id
_entity_poly.type
_entity_poly.pdbx_seq_one_letter_code
_entity_poly.pdbx_strand_id
1 'polypeptide(L)'
;MAGYRKLGRTSDQRKALLRGQVTSLVASKDGRIITTEARAKEVQKIVEGLIALAVKEKDNFDMVKVTAKVPRKDADGKRVKEVKDGKKVTIYDEVEKEIKKDQPSRLHARRQMLKVLYSVKEVPTKNAGKKKNTKEIDLVAKLFDEIAPKYTGRNGGYTRIIKIGQRKGDGAMQVVLEFV
;
A
#
# COMPACT_ATOMS: atom_id res chain seq x y z
N MET A 1 6.28 32.74 3.49
CA MET A 1 5.21 32.04 2.73
C MET A 1 4.64 30.91 3.58
N ALA A 2 3.31 30.79 3.72
CA ALA A 2 2.70 29.64 4.39
C ALA A 2 2.89 28.38 3.53
N GLY A 3 3.93 27.58 3.82
CA GLY A 3 4.34 26.42 3.02
C GLY A 3 3.30 25.28 2.92
N TYR A 4 2.27 25.30 3.77
CA TYR A 4 1.24 24.27 3.85
C TYR A 4 -0.09 24.86 4.31
N ARG A 5 -1.21 24.30 3.83
CA ARG A 5 -2.55 24.70 4.30
C ARG A 5 -2.78 24.15 5.71
N LYS A 6 -3.27 25.00 6.62
CA LYS A 6 -3.54 24.59 8.01
C LYS A 6 -4.76 23.67 8.16
N LEU A 7 -5.69 23.69 7.20
CA LEU A 7 -6.91 22.85 7.14
C LEU A 7 -7.79 22.94 8.42
N GLY A 8 -7.70 24.04 9.15
CA GLY A 8 -8.41 24.24 10.43
C GLY A 8 -8.09 23.19 11.49
N ARG A 9 -6.88 22.61 11.48
CA ARG A 9 -6.46 21.53 12.39
C ARG A 9 -5.08 21.79 12.99
N THR A 10 -4.87 21.24 14.19
CA THR A 10 -3.53 21.18 14.81
C THR A 10 -2.58 20.33 13.95
N SER A 11 -1.27 20.46 14.17
CA SER A 11 -0.24 19.77 13.38
C SER A 11 -0.45 18.27 13.31
N ASP A 12 -0.73 17.63 14.44
CA ASP A 12 -0.81 16.17 14.55
C ASP A 12 -2.08 15.64 13.89
N GLN A 13 -3.22 16.31 14.13
CA GLN A 13 -4.49 16.00 13.48
C GLN A 13 -4.40 16.19 11.95
N ARG A 14 -3.73 17.27 11.51
CA ARG A 14 -3.51 17.53 10.08
C ARG A 14 -2.64 16.44 9.46
N LYS A 15 -1.55 16.06 10.12
CA LYS A 15 -0.64 15.00 9.66
C LYS A 15 -1.37 13.65 9.56
N ALA A 16 -2.16 13.29 10.57
CA ALA A 16 -2.96 12.07 10.56
C ALA A 16 -4.00 12.07 9.43
N LEU A 17 -4.72 13.18 9.24
CA LEU A 17 -5.68 13.33 8.14
C LEU A 17 -5.01 13.13 6.77
N LEU A 18 -3.89 13.81 6.52
CA LEU A 18 -3.19 13.72 5.24
C LEU A 18 -2.66 12.31 5.00
N ARG A 19 -2.03 11.68 5.99
CA ARG A 19 -1.60 10.27 5.92
C ARG A 19 -2.76 9.33 5.61
N GLY A 20 -3.91 9.56 6.26
CA GLY A 20 -5.13 8.80 6.01
C GLY A 20 -5.58 8.91 4.56
N GLN A 21 -5.65 10.12 4.01
CA GLN A 21 -6.08 10.33 2.62
C GLN A 21 -5.07 9.81 1.59
N VAL A 22 -3.78 9.96 1.82
CA VAL A 22 -2.72 9.34 1.00
C VAL A 22 -2.88 7.82 0.99
N THR A 23 -3.07 7.23 2.17
CA THR A 23 -3.31 5.78 2.32
C THR A 23 -4.55 5.36 1.56
N SER A 24 -5.66 6.09 1.69
CA SER A 24 -6.90 5.82 0.94
C SER A 24 -6.72 5.88 -0.57
N LEU A 25 -5.94 6.84 -1.09
CA LEU A 25 -5.68 6.95 -2.52
C LEU A 25 -4.86 5.75 -3.04
N VAL A 26 -3.78 5.39 -2.35
CA VAL A 26 -2.95 4.24 -2.73
C VAL A 26 -3.70 2.92 -2.57
N ALA A 27 -4.50 2.78 -1.51
CA ALA A 27 -5.29 1.58 -1.24
C ALA A 27 -6.49 1.42 -2.20
N SER A 28 -7.02 2.51 -2.75
CA SER A 28 -8.14 2.50 -3.68
C SER A 28 -7.88 1.57 -4.87
N LYS A 29 -8.88 0.77 -5.23
CA LYS A 29 -8.81 -0.11 -6.42
C LYS A 29 -8.86 0.70 -7.70
N ASP A 30 -9.67 1.75 -7.71
CA ASP A 30 -9.86 2.66 -8.84
C ASP A 30 -8.74 3.71 -8.95
N GLY A 31 -7.83 3.79 -7.96
CA GLY A 31 -6.77 4.80 -7.95
C GLY A 31 -7.25 6.24 -7.77
N ARG A 32 -8.44 6.44 -7.17
CA ARG A 32 -9.06 7.75 -6.95
C ARG A 32 -9.74 7.88 -5.58
N ILE A 33 -9.85 9.12 -5.09
CA ILE A 33 -10.63 9.51 -3.90
C ILE A 33 -11.41 10.79 -4.15
N ILE A 34 -12.53 10.96 -3.46
CA ILE A 34 -13.30 12.21 -3.45
C ILE A 34 -13.00 12.95 -2.15
N THR A 35 -12.58 14.22 -2.24
CA THR A 35 -12.26 15.06 -1.08
C THR A 35 -12.52 16.53 -1.41
N THR A 36 -12.25 17.44 -0.46
CA THR A 36 -12.31 18.89 -0.72
C THR A 36 -11.06 19.35 -1.47
N GLU A 37 -11.19 20.41 -2.27
CA GLU A 37 -10.07 20.95 -3.07
C GLU A 37 -8.84 21.28 -2.22
N ALA A 38 -9.06 21.92 -1.05
CA ALA A 38 -7.98 22.30 -0.14
C ALA A 38 -7.21 21.07 0.39
N ARG A 39 -7.91 19.96 0.66
CA ARG A 39 -7.29 18.72 1.11
C ARG A 39 -6.56 18.01 -0.03
N ALA A 40 -7.17 17.92 -1.22
CA ALA A 40 -6.57 17.29 -2.39
C ALA A 40 -5.22 17.90 -2.74
N LYS A 41 -5.09 19.23 -2.73
CA LYS A 41 -3.82 19.92 -3.04
C LYS A 41 -2.71 19.61 -2.04
N GLU A 42 -3.03 19.32 -0.78
CA GLU A 42 -2.02 18.91 0.22
C GLU A 42 -1.67 17.42 0.10
N VAL A 43 -2.66 16.57 -0.20
CA VAL A 43 -2.45 15.14 -0.46
C VAL A 43 -1.60 14.92 -1.70
N GLN A 44 -1.87 15.66 -2.79
CA GLN A 44 -1.12 15.64 -4.05
C GLN A 44 0.38 15.84 -3.82
N LYS A 45 0.77 16.89 -3.07
CA LYS A 45 2.18 17.18 -2.76
C LYS A 45 2.91 16.00 -2.11
N ILE A 46 2.21 15.24 -1.26
CA ILE A 46 2.80 14.09 -0.57
C ILE A 46 2.88 12.89 -1.52
N VAL A 47 1.79 12.59 -2.22
CA VAL A 47 1.68 11.44 -3.12
C VAL A 47 2.67 11.53 -4.27
N GLU A 48 2.85 12.71 -4.86
CA GLU A 48 3.77 12.90 -5.98
C GLU A 48 5.22 12.57 -5.58
N GLY A 49 5.63 12.96 -4.36
CA GLY A 49 6.94 12.59 -3.82
C GLY A 49 7.09 11.08 -3.59
N LEU A 50 6.04 10.42 -3.07
CA LEU A 50 6.07 8.96 -2.89
C LEU A 50 6.17 8.21 -4.21
N ILE A 51 5.42 8.62 -5.23
CA ILE A 51 5.48 8.00 -6.56
C ILE A 51 6.83 8.26 -7.22
N ALA A 52 7.37 9.48 -7.14
CA ALA A 52 8.69 9.77 -7.68
C ALA A 52 9.78 8.86 -7.08
N LEU A 53 9.75 8.67 -5.75
CA LEU A 53 10.66 7.73 -5.07
C LEU A 53 10.44 6.28 -5.53
N ALA A 54 9.18 5.88 -5.70
CA ALA A 54 8.84 4.54 -6.16
C ALA A 54 9.35 4.29 -7.59
N VAL A 55 9.12 5.24 -8.52
CA VAL A 55 9.60 5.18 -9.91
C VAL A 55 11.12 5.09 -9.96
N LYS A 56 11.81 5.90 -9.15
CA LYS A 56 13.28 5.91 -9.10
C LYS A 56 13.86 4.57 -8.63
N GLU A 57 13.25 3.92 -7.64
CA GLU A 57 13.84 2.75 -6.98
C GLU A 57 13.13 1.42 -7.34
N LYS A 58 12.20 1.40 -8.30
CA LYS A 58 11.37 0.22 -8.61
C LYS A 58 12.18 -1.04 -8.97
N ASP A 59 13.31 -0.86 -9.66
CA ASP A 59 14.14 -1.97 -10.16
C ASP A 59 15.35 -2.27 -9.26
N ASN A 60 15.48 -1.57 -8.14
CA ASN A 60 16.65 -1.64 -7.29
C ASN A 60 16.52 -2.72 -6.18
N PHE A 61 16.54 -3.97 -6.59
CA PHE A 61 16.39 -5.14 -5.72
C PHE A 61 17.12 -6.36 -6.30
N ASP A 62 17.52 -7.28 -5.43
CA ASP A 62 18.06 -8.58 -5.81
C ASP A 62 17.01 -9.67 -5.63
N MET A 63 17.10 -10.72 -6.44
CA MET A 63 16.34 -11.94 -6.24
C MET A 63 17.20 -12.91 -5.42
N VAL A 64 16.79 -13.16 -4.17
CA VAL A 64 17.50 -14.08 -3.27
C VAL A 64 16.66 -15.34 -3.06
N LYS A 65 17.26 -16.50 -3.32
CA LYS A 65 16.68 -17.80 -2.99
C LYS A 65 16.80 -18.04 -1.49
N VAL A 66 15.67 -18.20 -0.82
CA VAL A 66 15.59 -18.52 0.60
C VAL A 66 14.93 -19.88 0.76
N THR A 67 15.57 -20.78 1.50
CA THR A 67 15.00 -22.07 1.87
C THR A 67 14.01 -21.88 3.00
N ALA A 68 12.76 -22.28 2.78
CA ALA A 68 11.69 -22.20 3.77
C ALA A 68 11.19 -23.61 4.10
N LYS A 69 11.16 -23.93 5.40
CA LYS A 69 10.56 -25.18 5.91
C LYS A 69 9.04 -25.03 5.93
N VAL A 70 8.35 -25.70 5.00
CA VAL A 70 6.89 -25.66 4.89
C VAL A 70 6.34 -27.02 5.32
N PRO A 71 5.32 -27.07 6.19
CA PRO A 71 4.71 -28.34 6.57
C PRO A 71 4.07 -29.00 5.36
N ARG A 72 4.38 -30.28 5.12
CA ARG A 72 3.75 -31.06 4.06
C ARG A 72 2.24 -31.16 4.32
N LYS A 73 1.44 -30.98 3.28
CA LYS A 73 -0.03 -31.06 3.36
C LYS A 73 -0.58 -32.17 2.47
N ASP A 74 -1.61 -32.85 2.94
CA ASP A 74 -2.40 -33.81 2.15
C ASP A 74 -3.35 -33.09 1.18
N ALA A 75 -4.03 -33.84 0.30
CA ALA A 75 -4.99 -33.32 -0.70
C ALA A 75 -6.11 -32.46 -0.08
N ASP A 76 -6.47 -32.73 1.17
CA ASP A 76 -7.48 -31.96 1.93
C ASP A 76 -6.89 -30.72 2.65
N GLY A 77 -5.61 -30.42 2.46
CA GLY A 77 -4.92 -29.27 3.06
C GLY A 77 -4.55 -29.42 4.54
N LYS A 78 -4.76 -30.62 5.12
CA LYS A 78 -4.31 -30.97 6.48
C LYS A 78 -2.82 -31.29 6.49
N ARG A 79 -2.15 -31.01 7.62
CA ARG A 79 -0.72 -31.29 7.80
C ARG A 79 -0.48 -32.79 7.93
N VAL A 80 0.47 -33.32 7.14
CA VAL A 80 0.89 -34.71 7.25
C VAL A 80 1.62 -34.91 8.57
N LYS A 81 1.18 -35.90 9.36
CA LYS A 81 1.80 -36.26 10.63
C LYS A 81 2.30 -37.69 10.57
N GLU A 82 3.55 -37.89 10.97
CA GLU A 82 4.18 -39.22 11.10
C GLU A 82 4.42 -39.50 12.59
N VAL A 83 4.33 -40.77 13.00
CA VAL A 83 4.59 -41.18 14.38
C VAL A 83 6.07 -41.52 14.51
N LYS A 84 6.85 -40.64 15.14
CA LYS A 84 8.19 -40.96 15.64
C LYS A 84 8.14 -41.02 17.16
N ASP A 85 8.69 -42.09 17.73
CA ASP A 85 8.80 -42.29 19.19
C ASP A 85 7.46 -42.15 19.94
N GLY A 86 6.38 -42.71 19.38
CA GLY A 86 5.04 -42.67 19.97
C GLY A 86 4.34 -41.31 19.94
N LYS A 87 4.95 -40.26 19.36
CA LYS A 87 4.37 -38.92 19.21
C LYS A 87 4.15 -38.57 17.74
N LYS A 88 3.01 -37.96 17.43
CA LYS A 88 2.66 -37.48 16.07
C LYS A 88 3.42 -36.18 15.76
N VAL A 89 4.42 -36.23 14.90
CA VAL A 89 5.25 -35.08 14.46
C VAL A 89 4.85 -34.66 13.05
N THR A 90 4.82 -33.34 12.78
CA THR A 90 4.51 -32.81 11.43
C THR A 90 5.75 -32.85 10.54
N ILE A 91 5.62 -33.37 9.33
CA ILE A 91 6.70 -33.38 8.33
C ILE A 91 6.82 -32.00 7.71
N TYR A 92 8.06 -31.52 7.54
CA TYR A 92 8.38 -30.27 6.85
C TYR A 92 9.21 -30.58 5.62
N ASP A 93 8.79 -30.09 4.46
CA ASP A 93 9.57 -30.09 3.23
C ASP A 93 10.36 -28.78 3.14
N GLU A 94 11.58 -28.84 2.63
CA GLU A 94 12.37 -27.66 2.31
C GLU A 94 11.99 -27.19 0.91
N VAL A 95 11.39 -26.00 0.84
CA VAL A 95 10.96 -25.39 -0.41
C VAL A 95 11.81 -24.15 -0.65
N GLU A 96 12.47 -24.09 -1.81
CA GLU A 96 13.13 -22.88 -2.27
C GLU A 96 12.09 -21.84 -2.68
N LYS A 97 12.20 -20.63 -2.14
CA LYS A 97 11.38 -19.48 -2.54
C LYS A 97 12.29 -18.34 -2.96
N GLU A 98 11.97 -17.73 -4.09
CA GLU A 98 12.61 -16.50 -4.52
C GLU A 98 11.93 -15.31 -3.85
N ILE A 99 12.74 -14.49 -3.17
CA ILE A 99 12.27 -13.29 -2.46
C ILE A 99 12.99 -12.09 -3.04
N LYS A 100 12.25 -11.01 -3.32
CA LYS A 100 12.81 -9.70 -3.64
C LYS A 100 13.46 -9.11 -2.39
N LYS A 101 14.78 -8.93 -2.41
CA LYS A 101 15.55 -8.25 -1.36
C LYS A 101 15.87 -6.83 -1.84
N ASP A 102 15.26 -5.84 -1.19
CA ASP A 102 15.51 -4.44 -1.50
C ASP A 102 16.99 -4.08 -1.25
N GLN A 103 17.61 -3.38 -2.22
CA GLN A 103 18.91 -2.75 -2.02
C GLN A 103 18.81 -1.55 -1.06
N PRO A 104 19.94 -1.08 -0.46
CA PRO A 104 19.91 -0.06 0.57
C PRO A 104 19.10 1.20 0.25
N SER A 105 19.18 1.75 -0.97
CA SER A 105 18.42 2.96 -1.34
C SER A 105 16.93 2.68 -1.56
N ARG A 106 16.56 1.51 -2.12
CA ARG A 106 15.15 1.07 -2.19
C ARG A 106 14.57 0.83 -0.80
N LEU A 107 15.33 0.22 0.09
CA LEU A 107 14.93 0.02 1.49
C LEU A 107 14.73 1.36 2.20
N HIS A 108 15.59 2.34 1.96
CA HIS A 108 15.42 3.69 2.47
C HIS A 108 14.14 4.34 1.92
N ALA A 109 13.88 4.25 0.62
CA ALA A 109 12.63 4.73 0.02
C ALA A 109 11.39 4.04 0.63
N ARG A 110 11.43 2.72 0.84
CA ARG A 110 10.37 1.97 1.54
C ARG A 110 10.12 2.52 2.93
N ARG A 111 11.18 2.79 3.72
CA ARG A 111 11.04 3.37 5.07
C ARG A 111 10.42 4.76 5.04
N GLN A 112 10.75 5.58 4.04
CA GLN A 112 10.11 6.89 3.85
C GLN A 112 8.62 6.75 3.51
N MET A 113 8.24 5.77 2.67
CA MET A 113 6.84 5.49 2.37
C MET A 113 6.06 5.00 3.61
N LEU A 114 6.65 4.10 4.40
CA LEU A 114 6.06 3.57 5.64
C LEU A 114 5.85 4.65 6.72
N LYS A 115 6.64 5.71 6.72
CA LYS A 115 6.43 6.88 7.59
C LYS A 115 5.10 7.59 7.30
N VAL A 116 4.55 7.43 6.10
CA VAL A 116 3.33 8.12 5.65
C VAL A 116 2.15 7.15 5.63
N LEU A 117 2.31 5.97 5.06
CA LEU A 117 1.22 5.03 4.85
C LEU A 117 0.80 4.35 6.17
N TYR A 118 -0.50 4.09 6.31
CA TYR A 118 -1.03 3.23 7.36
C TYR A 118 -1.23 1.80 6.83
N SER A 119 -1.26 0.82 7.73
CA SER A 119 -1.63 -0.55 7.36
C SER A 119 -3.11 -0.62 7.01
N VAL A 120 -3.43 -1.34 5.94
CA VAL A 120 -4.79 -1.51 5.44
C VAL A 120 -5.07 -2.99 5.29
N LYS A 121 -6.22 -3.43 5.80
CA LYS A 121 -6.72 -4.79 5.60
C LYS A 121 -7.87 -4.74 4.60
N GLU A 122 -7.75 -5.51 3.52
CA GLU A 122 -8.86 -5.76 2.62
C GLU A 122 -9.79 -6.78 3.27
N VAL A 123 -11.00 -6.34 3.58
CA VAL A 123 -12.04 -7.18 4.15
C VAL A 123 -13.06 -7.49 3.05
N PRO A 124 -13.31 -8.78 2.73
CA PRO A 124 -14.32 -9.14 1.75
C PRO A 124 -15.71 -8.66 2.15
N THR A 125 -16.50 -8.27 1.15
CA THR A 125 -17.91 -7.89 1.33
C THR A 125 -18.79 -9.10 1.66
N LYS A 126 -18.45 -10.27 1.13
CA LYS A 126 -19.16 -11.53 1.42
C LYS A 126 -18.82 -12.03 2.83
N ASN A 127 -19.84 -12.42 3.58
CA ASN A 127 -19.68 -12.94 4.95
C ASN A 127 -19.02 -14.33 5.01
N ALA A 128 -19.21 -15.15 3.96
CA ALA A 128 -18.62 -16.47 3.88
C ALA A 128 -17.08 -16.41 3.90
N GLY A 129 -16.46 -16.99 4.93
CA GLY A 129 -15.01 -17.02 5.07
C GLY A 129 -14.36 -15.66 5.34
N LYS A 130 -15.11 -14.62 5.73
CA LYS A 130 -14.62 -13.24 5.92
C LYS A 130 -13.31 -13.17 6.71
N LYS A 131 -13.23 -13.84 7.87
CA LYS A 131 -12.00 -13.88 8.70
C LYS A 131 -10.80 -14.49 7.98
N LYS A 132 -11.01 -15.59 7.24
CA LYS A 132 -9.96 -16.30 6.48
C LYS A 132 -9.49 -15.50 5.27
N ASN A 133 -10.40 -14.74 4.67
CA ASN A 133 -10.20 -14.01 3.42
C ASN A 133 -9.75 -12.55 3.64
N THR A 134 -9.76 -12.04 4.87
CA THR A 134 -9.17 -10.74 5.21
C THR A 134 -7.65 -10.80 5.02
N LYS A 135 -7.11 -9.94 4.15
CA LYS A 135 -5.68 -9.87 3.86
C LYS A 135 -5.14 -8.49 4.16
N GLU A 136 -3.94 -8.44 4.73
CA GLU A 136 -3.20 -7.19 4.85
C GLU A 136 -2.58 -6.84 3.50
N ILE A 137 -2.76 -5.59 3.07
CA ILE A 137 -2.23 -5.09 1.80
C ILE A 137 -0.89 -4.42 2.07
N ASP A 138 0.18 -4.88 1.41
CA ASP A 138 1.43 -4.15 1.35
C ASP A 138 1.31 -3.00 0.34
N LEU A 139 0.93 -1.82 0.84
CA LEU A 139 0.79 -0.62 0.01
C LEU A 139 2.11 -0.13 -0.58
N VAL A 140 3.25 -0.47 0.03
CA VAL A 140 4.55 -0.10 -0.50
C VAL A 140 4.91 -1.01 -1.67
N ALA A 141 4.64 -2.31 -1.56
CA ALA A 141 4.73 -3.21 -2.70
C ALA A 141 3.81 -2.76 -3.84
N LYS A 142 2.57 -2.35 -3.54
CA LYS A 142 1.66 -1.78 -4.55
C LYS A 142 2.26 -0.54 -5.25
N LEU A 143 2.91 0.35 -4.51
CA LEU A 143 3.60 1.51 -5.10
C LEU A 143 4.72 1.09 -6.06
N PHE A 144 5.56 0.13 -5.68
CA PHE A 144 6.68 -0.31 -6.51
C PHE A 144 6.27 -1.20 -7.70
N ASP A 145 5.34 -2.12 -7.47
CA ASP A 145 5.05 -3.20 -8.42
C ASP A 145 3.85 -2.86 -9.33
N GLU A 146 2.90 -2.03 -8.89
CA GLU A 146 1.70 -1.69 -9.68
C GLU A 146 1.69 -0.24 -10.17
N ILE A 147 2.08 0.72 -9.33
CA ILE A 147 1.93 2.15 -9.63
C ILE A 147 3.16 2.70 -10.35
N ALA A 148 4.36 2.48 -9.81
CA ALA A 148 5.61 3.00 -10.38
C ALA A 148 5.87 2.59 -11.83
N PRO A 149 5.61 1.34 -12.28
CA PRO A 149 5.87 0.94 -13.66
C PRO A 149 5.05 1.73 -14.69
N LYS A 150 3.87 2.27 -14.31
CA LYS A 150 3.01 3.09 -15.18
C LYS A 150 3.61 4.47 -15.48
N TYR A 151 4.61 4.91 -14.73
CA TYR A 151 5.12 6.29 -14.76
C TYR A 151 6.61 6.41 -15.08
N THR A 152 7.23 5.36 -15.61
CA THR A 152 8.68 5.27 -15.86
C THR A 152 9.22 6.33 -16.82
N GLY A 153 8.39 6.85 -17.73
CA GLY A 153 8.74 7.96 -18.63
C GLY A 153 8.22 9.32 -18.19
N ARG A 154 7.63 9.45 -17.00
CA ARG A 154 6.94 10.67 -16.56
C ARG A 154 7.72 11.40 -15.47
N ASN A 155 8.22 12.59 -15.79
CA ASN A 155 8.96 13.44 -14.84
C ASN A 155 8.03 14.34 -14.01
N GLY A 156 7.06 13.75 -13.31
CA GLY A 156 6.13 14.46 -12.42
C GLY A 156 4.69 14.60 -12.95
N GLY A 157 3.79 15.09 -12.10
CA GLY A 157 2.36 15.17 -12.42
C GLY A 157 1.69 13.80 -12.50
N TYR A 158 1.94 12.94 -11.50
CA TYR A 158 1.38 11.58 -11.41
C TYR A 158 -0.09 11.55 -10.97
N THR A 159 -0.64 12.70 -10.56
CA THR A 159 -2.02 12.82 -10.10
C THR A 159 -2.71 13.99 -10.77
N ARG A 160 -4.03 13.89 -10.88
CA ARG A 160 -4.91 14.95 -11.39
C ARG A 160 -6.00 15.25 -10.37
N ILE A 161 -6.36 16.53 -10.27
CA ILE A 161 -7.50 17.02 -9.48
C ILE A 161 -8.59 17.47 -10.45
N ILE A 162 -9.75 16.81 -10.40
CA ILE A 162 -10.93 17.15 -11.20
C ILE A 162 -12.00 17.74 -10.27
N LYS A 163 -12.46 18.95 -10.55
CA LYS A 163 -13.55 19.58 -9.79
C LYS A 163 -14.88 18.93 -10.15
N ILE A 164 -15.65 18.53 -9.13
CA ILE A 164 -16.97 17.89 -9.32
C ILE A 164 -18.14 18.73 -8.80
N GLY A 165 -17.86 19.93 -8.30
CA GLY A 165 -18.86 20.90 -7.84
C GLY A 165 -18.89 21.08 -6.33
N GLN A 166 -19.85 21.87 -5.85
CA GLN A 166 -20.03 22.14 -4.43
C GLN A 166 -20.80 21.02 -3.74
N ARG A 167 -20.35 20.63 -2.55
CA ARG A 167 -21.04 19.65 -1.72
C ARG A 167 -22.35 20.22 -1.18
N LYS A 168 -23.42 19.44 -1.27
CA LYS A 168 -24.69 19.76 -0.61
C LYS A 168 -24.51 19.78 0.92
N GLY A 169 -24.94 20.86 1.56
CA GLY A 169 -24.84 21.04 3.01
C GLY A 169 -23.95 22.23 3.37
N ASP A 170 -22.63 22.07 3.25
CA ASP A 170 -21.65 23.08 3.66
C ASP A 170 -21.05 23.89 2.49
N GLY A 171 -21.48 23.64 1.25
CA GLY A 171 -21.04 24.38 0.07
C GLY A 171 -19.55 24.18 -0.30
N ALA A 172 -18.84 23.27 0.37
CA ALA A 172 -17.43 23.06 0.13
C ALA A 172 -17.16 22.46 -1.26
N MET A 173 -16.21 23.03 -2.01
CA MET A 173 -15.82 22.50 -3.33
C MET A 173 -15.23 21.09 -3.20
N GLN A 174 -15.91 20.11 -3.79
CA GLN A 174 -15.43 18.74 -3.92
C GLN A 174 -14.66 18.53 -5.21
N VAL A 175 -13.68 17.64 -5.11
CA VAL A 175 -12.82 17.23 -6.21
C VAL A 175 -12.59 15.73 -6.14
N VAL A 176 -12.38 15.13 -7.31
CA VAL A 176 -11.76 13.81 -7.45
C VAL A 176 -10.26 14.03 -7.55
N LEU A 177 -9.49 13.36 -6.69
CA LEU A 177 -8.04 13.22 -6.83
C LEU A 177 -7.76 11.81 -7.33
N GLU A 178 -7.11 11.68 -8.48
CA GLU A 178 -6.85 10.40 -9.13
C GLU A 178 -5.43 10.31 -9.70
N PHE A 179 -4.95 9.07 -9.87
CA PHE A 179 -3.78 8.74 -10.68
C PHE A 179 -4.07 8.98 -12.17
N VAL A 180 -3.03 9.31 -12.94
CA VAL A 180 -3.14 9.64 -14.38
C VAL A 180 -2.73 8.48 -15.27
#